data_AF-A0A9N9PH97-F1
#
_entry.id   AF-A0A9N9PH97-F1
#
_cell.length_a   1.000
_cell.length_b   1.000
_cell.length_c   1.000
_cell.angle_alpha   90.00
_cell.angle_beta   90.00
_cell.angle_gamma   90.00
#
_symmetry.space_group_name_H-M   'P 1'
#
loop_
_entity.id
_entity.type
_entity.pdbx_description
1 polymer ?
#
loop_
_entity_poly.entity_id
_entity_poly.type
_entity_poly.pdbx_seq_one_letter_code
_entity_poly.pdbx_strand_id
1 'polypeptide(L)'
;MSLFILDDMIVDESSESHENKRVKITTACDTCRRRKVKCDGASPCANCSRGGYQCTFSDASTKRPRGPPKGFVALIEDRLHTIESLLVNLVNKDNINENNKEIKREREQIIDETTTTTTNTRQRFSTFKIRHYSPTTPTNSQPHHLFIPSTPP
;
A
#
# COMPACT_ATOMS: atom_id res chain seq x y z
N MET A 1 48.17 -22.59 -82.95
CA MET A 1 48.65 -21.29 -83.47
C MET A 1 47.62 -20.82 -84.48
N SER A 2 46.94 -19.69 -84.30
CA SER A 2 47.10 -18.68 -83.22
C SER A 2 45.75 -18.06 -82.83
N LEU A 3 45.68 -17.53 -81.61
CA LEU A 3 44.66 -16.54 -81.25
C LEU A 3 45.05 -15.18 -81.86
N PHE A 4 44.06 -14.30 -82.04
CA PHE A 4 43.92 -12.94 -81.48
C PHE A 4 42.72 -12.30 -82.24
N ILE A 5 41.59 -11.99 -81.59
CA ILE A 5 41.31 -10.75 -80.81
C ILE A 5 41.40 -9.53 -81.75
N LEU A 6 40.40 -8.65 -81.93
CA LEU A 6 39.22 -8.26 -81.13
C LEU A 6 37.88 -8.53 -81.89
N ASP A 7 36.64 -8.17 -81.48
CA ASP A 7 36.12 -7.28 -80.42
C ASP A 7 34.82 -7.85 -79.78
N ASP A 8 34.43 -7.27 -78.64
CA ASP A 8 33.36 -7.76 -77.78
C ASP A 8 31.95 -7.84 -78.42
N MET A 9 31.29 -8.98 -78.22
CA MET A 9 29.86 -8.99 -77.94
C MET A 9 29.57 -9.92 -76.76
N ILE A 10 29.91 -9.43 -75.56
CA ILE A 10 29.40 -9.97 -74.31
C ILE A 10 27.88 -9.87 -74.36
N VAL A 11 27.21 -11.01 -74.56
CA VAL A 11 25.80 -11.12 -74.23
C VAL A 11 25.75 -11.12 -72.71
N ASP A 12 25.51 -9.93 -72.16
CA ASP A 12 25.28 -9.72 -70.74
C ASP A 12 23.91 -10.34 -70.41
N GLU A 13 23.90 -11.67 -70.28
CA GLU A 13 22.80 -12.42 -69.72
C GLU A 13 22.69 -12.01 -68.26
N SER A 14 22.01 -10.89 -68.09
CA SER A 14 21.61 -10.28 -66.84
C SER A 14 20.56 -11.18 -66.20
N SER A 15 21.06 -12.33 -65.72
CA SER A 15 20.41 -13.16 -64.73
C SER A 15 20.19 -12.26 -63.52
N GLU A 16 19.05 -11.57 -63.48
CA GLU A 16 18.57 -10.90 -62.30
C GLU A 16 18.40 -11.98 -61.23
N SER A 17 19.47 -12.20 -60.47
CA SER A 17 19.39 -12.73 -59.14
C SER A 17 18.59 -11.72 -58.34
N HIS A 18 17.26 -11.83 -58.45
CA HIS A 18 16.30 -11.21 -57.54
C HIS A 18 16.65 -11.74 -56.16
N GLU A 19 17.60 -11.07 -55.51
CA GLU A 19 18.07 -11.40 -54.19
C GLU A 19 16.83 -11.40 -53.31
N ASN A 20 16.46 -12.59 -52.85
CA ASN A 20 15.11 -12.86 -52.38
C ASN A 20 15.01 -12.35 -50.94
N LYS A 21 15.02 -11.01 -50.82
CA LYS A 21 15.15 -10.21 -49.60
C LYS A 21 14.10 -10.68 -48.61
N ARG A 22 14.55 -11.56 -47.71
CA ARG A 22 13.70 -12.50 -46.99
C ARG A 22 12.74 -11.73 -46.09
N VAL A 23 11.55 -11.45 -46.62
CA VAL A 23 10.51 -10.67 -45.96
C VAL A 23 10.29 -11.25 -44.57
N LYS A 24 10.44 -10.42 -43.53
CA LYS A 24 10.37 -10.85 -42.14
C LYS A 24 8.92 -11.10 -41.77
N ILE A 25 8.42 -12.29 -42.11
CA ILE A 25 7.06 -12.76 -41.83
C ILE A 25 6.75 -12.59 -40.34
N THR A 26 5.89 -11.63 -40.01
CA THR A 26 5.49 -11.31 -38.63
C THR A 26 4.43 -12.27 -38.09
N THR A 27 3.64 -12.88 -38.99
CA THR A 27 2.43 -13.65 -38.66
C THR A 27 2.42 -14.97 -39.43
N ALA A 28 2.44 -16.09 -38.69
CA ALA A 28 2.10 -17.40 -39.23
C ALA A 28 0.58 -17.59 -39.34
N CYS A 29 0.12 -18.22 -40.42
CA CYS A 29 -1.28 -18.61 -40.66
C CYS A 29 -1.80 -19.54 -39.56
N ASP A 30 -3.12 -19.63 -39.39
CA ASP A 30 -3.73 -20.34 -38.27
C ASP A 30 -3.39 -21.85 -38.27
N THR A 31 -3.31 -22.48 -39.43
CA THR A 31 -2.96 -23.91 -39.54
C THR A 31 -1.51 -24.18 -39.14
N CYS A 32 -0.54 -23.41 -39.64
CA CYS A 32 0.85 -23.53 -39.21
C CYS A 32 1.02 -23.18 -37.73
N ARG A 33 0.32 -22.14 -37.24
CA ARG A 33 0.34 -21.71 -35.83
C ARG A 33 -0.26 -22.77 -34.89
N ARG A 34 -1.35 -23.45 -35.27
CA ARG A 34 -1.92 -24.60 -34.53
C ARG A 34 -0.96 -25.79 -34.52
N ARG A 35 -0.38 -26.13 -35.68
CA ARG A 35 0.54 -27.27 -35.85
C ARG A 35 1.98 -27.00 -35.34
N LYS A 36 2.27 -25.79 -34.85
CA LYS A 36 3.60 -25.33 -34.40
C LYS A 36 4.72 -25.49 -35.44
N VAL A 37 4.39 -25.42 -36.74
CA VAL A 37 5.36 -25.51 -37.84
C VAL A 37 5.70 -24.13 -38.40
N LYS A 38 6.89 -24.00 -39.02
CA LYS A 38 7.30 -22.79 -39.74
C LYS A 38 6.27 -22.45 -40.82
N CYS A 39 5.96 -21.15 -40.95
CA CYS A 39 5.12 -20.60 -42.00
C CYS A 39 5.96 -19.68 -42.88
N ASP A 40 5.82 -19.84 -44.19
CA ASP A 40 6.43 -19.02 -45.25
C ASP A 40 5.64 -17.74 -45.57
N GLY A 41 4.41 -17.61 -45.06
CA GLY A 41 3.64 -16.35 -45.07
C GLY A 41 2.92 -16.05 -46.39
N ALA A 42 3.14 -16.82 -47.45
CA ALA A 42 2.31 -16.78 -48.65
C ALA A 42 0.87 -17.25 -48.36
N SER A 43 -0.05 -16.98 -49.29
CA SER A 43 -1.45 -17.40 -49.20
C SER A 43 -1.90 -18.08 -50.50
N PRO A 44 -2.13 -19.42 -50.51
CA PRO A 44 -1.86 -20.36 -49.43
C PRO A 44 -0.36 -20.55 -49.18
N CYS A 45 0.04 -20.74 -47.92
CA CYS A 45 1.44 -20.98 -47.59
C CYS A 45 1.89 -22.38 -48.04
N ALA A 46 3.17 -22.55 -48.35
CA ALA A 46 3.73 -23.79 -48.90
C ALA A 46 3.43 -25.02 -48.04
N ASN A 47 3.44 -24.88 -46.70
CA ASN A 47 3.10 -25.97 -45.77
C ASN A 47 1.59 -26.30 -45.70
N CYS A 48 0.71 -25.37 -46.04
CA CYS A 48 -0.72 -25.64 -46.18
C CYS A 48 -1.03 -26.23 -47.57
N SER A 49 -0.47 -25.63 -48.62
CA SER A 49 -0.59 -26.08 -50.02
C SER A 49 -0.16 -27.54 -50.19
N ARG A 50 1.07 -27.88 -49.80
CA ARG A 50 1.60 -29.27 -49.85
C ARG A 50 0.83 -30.27 -48.99
N GLY A 51 0.02 -29.80 -48.05
CA GLY A 51 -0.74 -30.64 -47.12
C GLY A 51 -2.25 -30.66 -47.36
N GLY A 52 -2.76 -29.96 -48.39
CA GLY A 52 -4.20 -29.83 -48.64
C GLY A 52 -4.99 -29.12 -47.54
N TYR A 53 -4.33 -28.35 -46.67
CA TYR A 53 -5.00 -27.69 -45.53
C TYR A 53 -5.49 -26.29 -45.86
N GLN A 54 -6.64 -25.91 -45.29
CA GLN A 54 -7.10 -24.53 -45.30
C GLN A 54 -6.06 -23.57 -44.69
N CYS A 55 -5.83 -22.42 -45.33
CA CYS A 55 -4.75 -21.49 -45.02
C CYS A 55 -5.29 -20.11 -44.65
N THR A 56 -5.95 -20.00 -43.50
CA THR A 56 -6.48 -18.73 -43.01
C THR A 56 -5.42 -17.92 -42.27
N PHE A 57 -5.43 -16.60 -42.46
CA PHE A 57 -4.75 -15.62 -41.62
C PHE A 57 -5.80 -14.80 -40.89
N SER A 58 -6.46 -15.37 -39.87
CA SER A 58 -7.45 -14.61 -39.11
C SER A 58 -6.78 -13.54 -38.23
N ASP A 59 -7.27 -12.30 -38.35
CA ASP A 59 -6.73 -11.16 -37.61
C ASP A 59 -6.78 -11.34 -36.09
N ALA A 60 -5.85 -10.71 -35.40
CA ALA A 60 -5.81 -10.70 -33.94
C ALA A 60 -7.02 -9.98 -33.32
N SER A 61 -7.68 -9.08 -34.07
CA SER A 61 -8.90 -8.36 -33.68
C SER A 61 -10.14 -9.24 -33.65
N THR A 62 -10.29 -10.19 -34.58
CA THR A 62 -11.45 -11.11 -34.66
C THR A 62 -11.36 -12.23 -33.60
N LYS A 63 -10.18 -12.46 -33.03
CA LYS A 63 -9.97 -13.45 -31.97
C LYS A 63 -10.46 -12.90 -30.65
N ARG A 64 -11.60 -13.43 -30.17
CA ARG A 64 -12.21 -13.08 -28.86
C ARG A 64 -11.12 -12.97 -27.78
N PRO A 65 -11.11 -11.90 -26.97
CA PRO A 65 -10.08 -11.68 -25.96
C PRO A 65 -10.02 -12.87 -24.99
N ARG A 66 -8.80 -13.24 -24.60
CA ARG A 66 -8.57 -14.35 -23.67
C ARG A 66 -8.58 -13.82 -22.24
N GLY A 67 -9.49 -14.34 -21.43
CA GLY A 67 -9.66 -13.93 -20.03
C GLY A 67 -10.64 -12.77 -19.84
N PRO A 68 -10.75 -12.24 -18.61
CA PRO A 68 -11.64 -11.12 -18.30
C PRO A 68 -11.31 -9.84 -19.09
N PRO A 69 -12.25 -8.87 -19.15
CA PRO A 69 -11.98 -7.57 -19.75
C PRO A 69 -10.76 -6.87 -19.14
N LYS A 70 -10.04 -6.08 -19.95
CA LYS A 70 -8.97 -5.20 -19.46
C LYS A 70 -9.53 -4.28 -18.38
N GLY A 71 -8.86 -4.17 -17.24
CA GLY A 71 -9.32 -3.39 -16.08
C GLY A 71 -10.31 -4.10 -15.15
N PHE A 72 -10.83 -5.29 -15.50
CA PHE A 72 -11.73 -6.03 -14.62
C PHE A 72 -11.07 -6.40 -13.28
N VAL A 73 -9.79 -6.78 -13.31
CA VAL A 73 -9.01 -7.10 -12.09
C VAL A 73 -8.87 -5.87 -11.20
N ALA A 74 -8.45 -4.73 -11.75
CA ALA A 74 -8.36 -3.46 -11.02
C ALA A 74 -9.69 -3.03 -10.38
N LEU A 75 -10.81 -3.17 -11.09
CA LEU A 75 -12.14 -2.86 -10.53
C LEU A 75 -12.54 -3.79 -9.37
N ILE A 76 -12.04 -5.03 -9.33
CA ILE A 76 -12.21 -5.94 -8.19
C ILE A 76 -11.28 -5.56 -7.04
N GLU A 77 -10.03 -5.15 -7.34
CA GLU A 77 -9.04 -4.68 -6.37
C GLU A 77 -9.50 -3.38 -5.68
N ASP A 78 -9.94 -2.37 -6.44
CA ASP A 78 -10.51 -1.11 -5.93
C ASP A 78 -11.70 -1.37 -4.97
N ARG A 79 -12.59 -2.29 -5.37
CA ARG A 79 -13.77 -2.65 -4.57
C ARG A 79 -13.40 -3.43 -3.31
N LEU A 80 -12.42 -4.32 -3.39
CA LEU A 80 -11.90 -5.05 -2.22
C LEU A 80 -11.28 -4.06 -1.21
N HIS A 81 -10.39 -3.19 -1.68
CA HIS A 81 -9.72 -2.18 -0.85
C HIS A 81 -10.72 -1.20 -0.20
N THR A 82 -11.83 -0.90 -0.88
CA THR A 82 -12.96 -0.14 -0.32
C THR A 82 -13.65 -0.90 0.83
N ILE A 83 -13.94 -2.19 0.64
CA ILE A 83 -14.60 -3.03 1.65
C ILE A 83 -13.71 -3.21 2.88
N GLU A 84 -12.43 -3.49 2.69
CA GLU A 84 -11.45 -3.64 3.78
C GLU A 84 -11.33 -2.34 4.60
N SER A 85 -11.28 -1.19 3.94
CA SER A 85 -11.26 0.12 4.61
C SER A 85 -12.51 0.37 5.46
N LEU A 86 -13.69 -0.03 4.97
CA LEU A 86 -14.93 0.08 5.73
C LEU A 86 -14.96 -0.86 6.94
N LEU A 87 -14.47 -2.09 6.81
CA LEU A 87 -14.38 -3.05 7.92
C LEU A 87 -13.43 -2.56 9.03
N VAL A 88 -12.24 -2.06 8.67
CA VAL A 88 -11.30 -1.47 9.63
C VAL A 88 -11.91 -0.28 10.37
N ASN A 89 -12.63 0.60 9.66
CA ASN A 89 -13.30 1.74 10.28
C ASN A 89 -14.43 1.33 11.25
N LEU A 90 -15.17 0.26 10.96
CA LEU A 90 -16.19 -0.26 11.88
C LEU A 90 -15.57 -0.87 13.14
N VAL A 91 -14.57 -1.74 12.99
CA VAL A 91 -13.85 -2.36 14.13
C VAL A 91 -13.22 -1.29 15.03
N ASN A 92 -12.57 -0.28 14.45
CA ASN A 92 -12.01 0.83 15.20
C ASN A 92 -13.09 1.64 15.95
N LYS A 93 -14.24 1.89 15.32
CA LYS A 93 -15.37 2.58 15.95
C LYS A 93 -15.94 1.80 17.13
N ASP A 94 -16.07 0.49 17.02
CA ASP A 94 -16.61 -0.35 18.09
C ASP A 94 -15.63 -0.51 19.27
N ASN A 95 -14.32 -0.62 18.98
CA ASN A 95 -13.28 -0.52 20.02
C ASN A 95 -13.35 0.83 20.77
N ILE A 96 -13.51 1.95 20.05
CA ILE A 96 -13.69 3.27 20.65
C ILE A 96 -14.99 3.34 21.47
N ASN A 97 -16.08 2.70 21.02
CA ASN A 97 -17.34 2.65 21.75
C ASN A 97 -17.21 1.88 23.09
N GLU A 98 -16.53 0.73 23.12
CA GLU A 98 -16.32 -0.02 24.37
C GLU A 98 -15.38 0.71 25.32
N ASN A 99 -14.25 1.24 24.84
CA ASN A 99 -13.34 2.03 25.68
C ASN A 99 -14.06 3.24 26.32
N ASN A 100 -14.93 3.93 25.58
CA ASN A 100 -15.74 5.02 26.14
C ASN A 100 -16.78 4.55 27.17
N LYS A 101 -17.36 3.35 27.00
CA LYS A 101 -18.25 2.74 28.01
C LYS A 101 -17.49 2.31 29.27
N GLU A 102 -16.24 1.89 29.13
CA GLU A 102 -15.37 1.51 30.25
C GLU A 102 -14.93 2.74 31.05
N ILE A 103 -14.36 3.75 30.40
CA ILE A 103 -14.01 5.06 31.00
C ILE A 103 -15.23 5.69 31.69
N LYS A 104 -16.44 5.51 31.15
CA LYS A 104 -17.67 5.97 31.81
C LYS A 104 -17.93 5.20 33.12
N ARG A 105 -17.86 3.87 33.11
CA ARG A 105 -18.05 3.00 34.29
C ARG A 105 -17.02 3.33 35.39
N GLU A 106 -15.75 3.49 35.03
CA GLU A 106 -14.67 3.88 35.96
C GLU A 106 -14.99 5.21 36.65
N ARG A 107 -15.42 6.22 35.89
CA ARG A 107 -15.78 7.54 36.44
C ARG A 107 -16.99 7.47 37.38
N GLU A 108 -18.01 6.69 37.03
CA GLU A 108 -19.19 6.49 37.88
C GLU A 108 -18.78 5.80 39.20
N GLN A 109 -17.90 4.79 39.16
CA GLN A 109 -17.37 4.12 40.34
C GLN A 109 -16.54 5.04 41.26
N ILE A 110 -15.70 5.93 40.69
CA ILE A 110 -14.90 6.91 41.45
C ILE A 110 -15.80 7.96 42.15
N ILE A 111 -16.96 8.30 41.58
CA ILE A 111 -17.92 9.24 42.17
C ILE A 111 -18.60 8.64 43.42
N ASP A 112 -18.96 7.37 43.41
CA ASP A 112 -19.52 6.68 44.58
C ASP A 112 -18.47 6.48 45.70
N GLU A 113 -17.22 6.20 45.36
CA GLU A 113 -16.12 6.04 46.34
C GLU A 113 -15.72 7.38 47.01
N THR A 114 -15.76 8.49 46.26
CA THR A 114 -15.46 9.83 46.81
C THR A 114 -16.61 10.41 47.64
N THR A 115 -17.87 10.15 47.28
CA THR A 115 -19.04 10.57 48.08
C THR A 115 -19.16 9.80 49.40
N THR A 116 -18.94 8.48 49.39
CA THR A 116 -18.91 7.66 50.62
C THR A 116 -17.76 8.06 51.56
N THR A 117 -16.55 8.32 51.04
CA THR A 117 -15.40 8.77 51.84
C THR A 117 -15.63 10.13 52.52
N THR A 118 -16.28 11.07 51.82
CA THR A 118 -16.52 12.44 52.31
C THR A 118 -17.52 12.50 53.47
N THR A 119 -18.46 11.55 53.56
CA THR A 119 -19.41 11.50 54.69
C THR A 119 -18.79 10.93 55.97
N ASN A 120 -17.90 9.94 55.85
CA ASN A 120 -17.18 9.35 56.99
C ASN A 120 -16.25 10.37 57.69
N THR A 121 -15.50 11.15 56.90
CA THR A 121 -14.63 12.23 57.43
C THR A 121 -15.44 13.32 58.13
N ARG A 122 -16.61 13.72 57.61
CA ARG A 122 -17.50 14.69 58.28
C ARG A 122 -17.95 14.25 59.67
N GLN A 123 -18.17 12.95 59.90
CA GLN A 123 -18.53 12.44 61.24
C GLN A 123 -17.34 12.43 62.20
N ARG A 124 -16.11 12.18 61.72
CA ARG A 124 -14.91 12.15 62.59
C ARG A 124 -14.50 13.49 63.18
N PHE A 125 -14.83 14.61 62.53
CA PHE A 125 -14.51 15.95 63.05
C PHE A 125 -15.57 16.53 64.02
N SER A 126 -16.76 15.94 64.15
CA SER A 126 -17.87 16.54 64.92
C SER A 126 -17.76 16.45 66.45
N THR A 127 -16.75 15.75 66.98
CA THR A 127 -16.53 15.60 68.44
C THR A 127 -15.39 16.46 68.98
N PHE A 128 -14.59 17.11 68.12
CA PHE A 128 -13.47 17.94 68.55
C PHE A 128 -13.95 19.31 69.04
N LYS A 129 -14.29 19.39 70.34
CA LYS A 129 -14.63 20.64 71.01
C LYS A 129 -13.46 21.63 70.92
N ILE A 130 -13.60 22.64 70.06
CA ILE A 130 -12.70 23.80 70.01
C ILE A 130 -12.77 24.50 71.38
N ARG A 131 -11.72 24.37 72.19
CA ARG A 131 -11.56 25.20 73.39
C ARG A 131 -11.21 26.61 72.93
N HIS A 132 -12.09 27.58 73.20
CA HIS A 132 -11.68 28.99 73.17
C HIS A 132 -10.59 29.22 74.21
N TYR A 133 -9.43 29.71 73.77
CA TYR A 133 -8.33 30.10 74.63
C TYR A 133 -8.14 31.61 74.56
N SER A 134 -8.33 32.30 75.68
CA SER A 134 -8.09 33.75 75.78
C SER A 134 -6.58 34.02 75.91
N PRO A 135 -5.99 34.95 75.13
CA PRO A 135 -4.57 35.27 75.24
C PRO A 135 -4.25 35.95 76.58
N THR A 136 -3.32 35.37 77.35
CA THR A 136 -2.70 36.00 78.52
C THR A 136 -1.28 36.44 78.15
N THR A 137 -0.93 37.68 78.47
CA THR A 137 0.39 38.27 78.17
C THR A 137 1.49 37.71 79.07
N PRO A 138 2.72 37.49 78.55
CA PRO A 138 3.86 37.09 79.37
C PRO A 138 4.59 38.30 79.97
N THR A 139 4.85 38.27 81.27
CA THR A 139 5.74 39.22 81.96
C THR A 139 6.75 38.46 82.82
N ASN A 140 8.05 38.58 82.53
CA ASN A 140 9.10 38.35 83.54
C ASN A 140 10.41 39.08 83.19
N SER A 141 11.26 39.28 84.20
CA SER A 141 12.43 40.18 84.18
C SER A 141 13.79 39.47 84.11
N GLN A 142 14.80 40.20 83.62
CA GLN A 142 16.25 39.94 83.65
C GLN A 142 16.86 40.07 85.08
N PRO A 143 18.19 39.96 85.35
CA PRO A 143 19.42 40.00 84.50
C PRO A 143 20.35 38.75 84.66
N HIS A 144 21.60 38.60 84.15
CA HIS A 144 22.81 39.46 84.04
C HIS A 144 23.75 39.03 82.86
N HIS A 145 24.37 39.97 82.11
CA HIS A 145 25.81 40.38 82.09
C HIS A 145 26.87 39.23 82.02
N LEU A 146 27.91 39.20 81.17
CA LEU A 146 28.63 40.19 80.29
C LEU A 146 28.87 39.56 78.86
N PHE A 147 29.72 40.00 77.89
CA PHE A 147 30.69 41.11 77.67
C PHE A 147 30.92 41.37 76.14
N ILE A 148 31.90 42.20 75.71
CA ILE A 148 32.29 42.47 74.29
C ILE A 148 33.82 42.70 74.18
N PRO A 149 34.51 42.34 73.08
CA PRO A 149 34.88 43.26 71.96
C PRO A 149 34.72 42.61 70.54
N SER A 150 34.39 43.25 69.40
CA SER A 150 35.04 44.35 68.61
C SER A 150 36.46 44.01 68.10
N THR A 151 36.89 44.20 66.84
CA THR A 151 36.33 44.79 65.59
C THR A 151 37.21 44.35 64.36
N PRO A 152 36.90 44.69 63.08
CA PRO A 152 37.61 44.19 61.89
C PRO A 152 38.86 45.04 61.50
N PRO A 153 39.49 44.77 60.35
CA PRO A 153 39.10 45.49 59.11
C PRO A 153 38.58 44.58 57.98
#